data_AF-A0A7V9F442-F1
#
_entry.id   AF-A0A7V9F442-F1
#
_cell.length_a   1.000
_cell.length_b   1.000
_cell.length_c   1.000
_cell.angle_alpha   90.00
_cell.angle_beta   90.00
_cell.angle_gamma   90.00
#
_symmetry.space_group_name_H-M   'P 1'
#
loop_
_entity.id
_entity.type
_entity.pdbx_description
1 polymer ?
#
loop_
_entity_poly.entity_id
_entity_poly.type
_entity_poly.pdbx_seq_one_letter_code
_entity_poly.pdbx_strand_id
1 'polypeptide(L)'
;RTYEVFLRGALEATTGTKGSVRFWRLQDTLGTLQRWSQILPPHHIHVVTLPQPGSAPDTLWTRFCHALGIASDGYDLEVGRFNSSMSIQDAEVLRLLNQQLPQDLPWPTYERIIKRRFNLRSTMSDLGDPILVPDRHRPAVMAYAEQTCSALATAGYDIVGDLEDLLPTDSSFGDFTPLTPDKVTEATVAMLATVLVEGSESSLEPREAARALWGQVRRGRGAR
;
A
#
# COMPACT_ATOMS: atom_id res chain seq x y z
N ARG A 1 -12.19 -16.00 -5.65
CA ARG A 1 -11.40 -15.75 -6.89
C ARG A 1 -9.94 -16.00 -6.55
N THR A 2 -9.16 -16.61 -7.45
CA THR A 2 -7.74 -16.92 -7.22
C THR A 2 -6.85 -15.78 -7.73
N TYR A 3 -5.64 -15.70 -7.19
CA TYR A 3 -4.61 -14.75 -7.65
C TYR A 3 -4.27 -14.95 -9.14
N GLU A 4 -4.23 -16.21 -9.58
CA GLU A 4 -3.99 -16.57 -10.97
C GLU A 4 -5.02 -15.99 -11.95
N VAL A 5 -6.32 -16.08 -11.61
CA VAL A 5 -7.38 -15.51 -12.45
C VAL A 5 -7.27 -13.98 -12.53
N PHE A 6 -6.80 -13.35 -11.45
CA PHE A 6 -6.54 -11.92 -11.43
C PHE A 6 -5.34 -11.56 -12.34
N LEU A 7 -4.20 -12.25 -12.20
CA LEU A 7 -3.00 -12.00 -12.98
C LEU A 7 -3.24 -12.14 -14.47
N ARG A 8 -3.91 -13.21 -14.89
CA ARG A 8 -4.32 -13.40 -16.29
C ARG A 8 -5.13 -12.21 -16.80
N GLY A 9 -6.15 -11.82 -16.02
CA GLY A 9 -7.00 -10.69 -16.36
C GLY A 9 -6.32 -9.34 -16.29
N ALA A 10 -5.18 -9.20 -15.59
CA ALA A 10 -4.42 -7.96 -15.49
C ALA A 10 -3.35 -7.88 -16.59
N LEU A 11 -2.64 -8.97 -16.87
CA LEU A 11 -1.49 -8.97 -17.77
C LEU A 11 -1.86 -9.29 -19.22
N GLU A 12 -2.87 -10.13 -19.46
CA GLU A 12 -3.19 -10.63 -20.82
C GLU A 12 -4.41 -9.95 -21.45
N ALA A 13 -5.31 -9.39 -20.64
CA ALA A 13 -6.53 -8.75 -21.12
C ALA A 13 -6.71 -7.39 -20.45
N THR A 14 -6.36 -6.30 -21.14
CA THR A 14 -6.72 -4.93 -20.72
C THR A 14 -8.24 -4.75 -20.58
N THR A 15 -9.04 -5.72 -21.06
CA THR A 15 -10.47 -5.94 -20.80
C THR A 15 -10.73 -7.19 -19.94
N GLY A 16 -10.27 -7.17 -18.68
CA GLY A 16 -10.46 -8.29 -17.75
C GLY A 16 -11.62 -8.13 -16.77
N THR A 17 -11.60 -8.96 -15.70
CA THR A 17 -12.59 -8.93 -14.61
C THR A 17 -12.72 -7.53 -13.97
N LYS A 18 -13.79 -7.28 -13.21
CA LYS A 18 -13.93 -6.04 -12.40
C LYS A 18 -12.66 -5.69 -11.59
N GLY A 19 -11.92 -6.70 -11.13
CA GLY A 19 -10.70 -6.53 -10.35
C GLY A 19 -9.53 -6.00 -11.19
N SER A 20 -9.29 -6.54 -12.38
CA SER A 20 -8.19 -6.09 -13.23
C SER A 20 -8.47 -4.74 -13.91
N VAL A 21 -9.73 -4.46 -14.25
CA VAL A 21 -10.13 -3.10 -14.68
C VAL A 21 -9.86 -2.08 -13.58
N ARG A 22 -10.21 -2.39 -12.32
CA ARG A 22 -9.92 -1.52 -11.19
C ARG A 22 -8.42 -1.36 -10.94
N PHE A 23 -7.65 -2.44 -11.10
CA PHE A 23 -6.19 -2.40 -10.99
C PHE A 23 -5.61 -1.38 -11.97
N TRP A 24 -5.88 -1.49 -13.27
CA TRP A 24 -5.32 -0.58 -14.26
C TRP A 24 -5.83 0.86 -14.12
N ARG A 25 -7.07 1.06 -13.68
CA ARG A 25 -7.55 2.42 -13.33
C ARG A 25 -6.71 3.10 -12.23
N LEU A 26 -6.07 2.32 -11.36
CA LEU A 26 -5.26 2.82 -10.25
C LEU A 26 -3.75 2.76 -10.53
N GLN A 27 -3.30 1.86 -11.41
CA GLN A 27 -1.89 1.51 -11.60
C GLN A 27 -1.34 1.84 -12.99
N ASP A 28 -2.17 2.29 -13.93
CA ASP A 28 -1.70 2.73 -15.25
C ASP A 28 -0.97 4.07 -15.14
N THR A 29 0.35 4.01 -14.91
CA THR A 29 1.23 5.16 -14.77
C THR A 29 1.22 6.00 -16.04
N LEU A 30 1.40 5.38 -17.22
CA LEU A 30 1.44 6.11 -18.49
C LEU A 30 0.09 6.76 -18.79
N GLY A 31 -1.02 6.05 -18.62
CA GLY A 31 -2.35 6.62 -18.79
C GLY A 31 -2.67 7.73 -17.79
N THR A 32 -2.08 7.70 -16.59
CA THR A 32 -2.19 8.80 -15.61
C THR A 32 -1.41 10.03 -16.05
N LEU A 33 -0.15 9.85 -16.44
CA LEU A 33 0.69 10.96 -16.89
C LEU A 33 0.16 11.58 -18.17
N GLN A 34 -0.32 10.79 -19.13
CA GLN A 34 -0.96 11.28 -20.35
C GLN A 34 -2.16 12.18 -20.06
N ARG A 35 -3.01 11.83 -19.08
CA ARG A 35 -4.15 12.67 -18.68
C ARG A 35 -3.71 14.00 -18.07
N TRP A 36 -2.64 14.00 -17.27
CA TRP A 36 -2.09 15.24 -16.71
C TRP A 36 -1.47 16.11 -17.81
N SER A 37 -0.77 15.51 -18.76
CA SER A 37 -0.15 16.20 -19.92
C SER A 37 -1.14 16.87 -20.86
N GLN A 38 -2.44 16.56 -20.76
CA GLN A 38 -3.48 17.27 -21.51
C GLN A 38 -3.69 18.71 -21.02
N ILE A 39 -3.33 19.00 -19.77
CA ILE A 39 -3.57 20.30 -19.12
C ILE A 39 -2.28 20.93 -18.57
N LEU A 40 -1.20 20.17 -18.44
CA LEU A 40 0.11 20.64 -18.00
C LEU A 40 1.18 20.34 -19.05
N PRO A 41 2.13 21.25 -19.32
CA PRO A 41 3.31 20.91 -20.08
C PRO A 41 4.07 19.75 -19.42
N PRO A 42 4.65 18.80 -20.19
CA PRO A 42 5.35 17.64 -19.61
C PRO A 42 6.45 18.00 -18.60
N HIS A 43 7.21 19.07 -18.86
CA HIS A 43 8.28 19.54 -17.97
C HIS A 43 7.79 20.12 -16.62
N HIS A 44 6.47 20.27 -16.43
CA HIS A 44 5.87 20.61 -15.12
C HIS A 44 5.39 19.36 -14.37
N ILE A 45 5.58 18.17 -14.92
CA ILE A 45 5.21 16.90 -14.29
C ILE A 45 6.50 16.22 -13.84
N HIS A 46 6.66 16.11 -12.53
CA HIS A 46 7.82 15.48 -11.90
C HIS A 46 7.50 14.01 -11.60
N VAL A 47 8.35 13.10 -12.07
CA VAL A 47 8.28 11.66 -11.78
C VAL A 47 9.45 11.31 -10.86
N VAL A 48 9.14 11.12 -9.59
CA VAL A 48 10.10 10.69 -8.57
C VAL A 48 10.13 9.16 -8.54
N THR A 49 11.26 8.55 -8.89
CA THR A 49 11.36 7.08 -8.90
C THR A 49 11.59 6.53 -7.50
N LEU A 50 10.92 5.42 -7.17
CA LEU A 50 11.10 4.72 -5.90
C LEU A 50 12.40 3.91 -5.97
N PRO A 51 13.40 4.17 -5.12
CA PRO A 51 14.68 3.47 -5.19
C PRO A 51 14.52 1.97 -4.89
N GLN A 52 15.35 1.14 -5.53
CA GLN A 52 15.36 -0.32 -5.32
C GLN A 52 15.65 -0.69 -3.86
N PRO A 53 15.17 -1.87 -3.38
CA PRO A 53 15.55 -2.41 -2.09
C PRO A 53 17.08 -2.45 -1.90
N GLY A 54 17.55 -2.03 -0.72
CA GLY A 54 18.98 -1.93 -0.41
C GLY A 54 19.60 -0.55 -0.69
N SER A 55 18.87 0.38 -1.30
CA SER A 55 19.28 1.78 -1.41
C SER A 55 19.35 2.48 -0.05
N ALA A 56 20.08 3.60 0.03
CA ALA A 56 20.15 4.41 1.24
C ALA A 56 18.74 4.84 1.69
N PRO A 57 18.42 4.78 3.00
CA PRO A 57 17.05 4.94 3.52
C PRO A 57 16.45 6.32 3.24
N ASP A 58 17.28 7.34 3.04
CA ASP A 58 16.94 8.73 2.76
C ASP A 58 16.91 9.06 1.25
N THR A 59 17.20 8.09 0.37
CA THR A 59 17.24 8.30 -1.09
C THR A 59 15.92 8.86 -1.62
N LEU A 60 14.79 8.25 -1.23
CA LEU A 60 13.47 8.72 -1.68
C LEU A 60 13.17 10.12 -1.15
N TRP A 61 13.51 10.38 0.12
CA TRP A 61 13.34 11.70 0.73
C TRP A 61 14.14 12.78 -0.01
N THR A 62 15.39 12.48 -0.34
CA THR A 62 16.26 13.39 -1.09
C THR A 62 15.71 13.67 -2.49
N ARG A 63 15.25 12.63 -3.21
CA ARG A 63 14.61 12.80 -4.53
C ARG A 63 13.33 13.62 -4.45
N PHE A 64 12.51 13.40 -3.41
CA PHE A 64 11.30 14.17 -3.17
C PHE A 64 11.62 15.65 -2.90
N CYS A 65 12.61 15.94 -2.05
CA CYS A 65 13.06 17.30 -1.77
C CYS A 65 13.59 18.00 -3.02
N HIS A 66 14.36 17.28 -3.84
CA HIS A 66 14.85 17.78 -5.14
C HIS A 66 13.70 18.20 -6.05
N ALA A 67 12.67 17.35 -6.20
CA ALA A 67 11.50 17.66 -7.02
C ALA A 67 10.73 18.90 -6.53
N LEU A 68 10.78 19.20 -5.23
CA LEU A 68 10.15 20.38 -4.62
C LEU A 68 11.07 21.60 -4.56
N GLY A 69 12.36 21.47 -4.87
CA GLY A 69 13.34 22.54 -4.73
C GLY A 69 13.60 22.97 -3.27
N ILE A 70 13.48 22.05 -2.31
CA ILE A 70 13.75 22.29 -0.89
C ILE A 70 15.02 21.58 -0.44
N ALA A 71 15.67 22.10 0.59
CA ALA A 71 16.80 21.42 1.23
C ALA A 71 16.32 20.12 1.91
N SER A 72 17.12 19.06 1.90
CA SER A 72 16.76 17.76 2.49
C SER A 72 17.20 17.62 3.96
N ASP A 73 18.01 18.54 4.47
CA ASP A 73 18.53 18.57 5.84
C ASP A 73 17.60 19.32 6.80
N GLY A 74 17.75 19.05 8.10
CA GLY A 74 16.97 19.73 9.16
C GLY A 74 15.55 19.19 9.36
N TYR A 75 15.22 18.04 8.78
CA TYR A 75 13.96 17.34 9.01
C TYR A 75 14.14 16.14 9.93
N ASP A 76 13.17 15.94 10.83
CA ASP A 76 13.04 14.71 11.59
C ASP A 76 12.41 13.64 10.69
N LEU A 77 13.20 12.61 10.39
CA LEU A 77 12.79 11.47 9.56
C LEU A 77 12.34 10.27 10.40
N GLU A 78 12.30 10.39 11.73
CA GLU A 78 11.73 9.36 12.60
C GLU A 78 10.22 9.30 12.41
N VAL A 79 9.78 8.37 11.57
CA VAL A 79 8.36 8.09 11.35
C VAL A 79 7.90 6.97 12.27
N GLY A 80 6.89 7.25 13.09
CA GLY A 80 6.29 6.22 13.97
C GLY A 80 5.48 5.15 13.22
N ARG A 81 5.28 5.30 11.91
CA ARG A 81 4.54 4.33 11.08
C ARG A 81 5.18 4.19 9.70
N PHE A 82 5.41 2.95 9.31
CA PHE A 82 5.85 2.58 7.96
C PHE A 82 4.66 2.09 7.14
N ASN A 83 4.64 2.45 5.84
CA ASN A 83 3.70 1.87 4.88
C ASN A 83 4.20 0.50 4.44
N SER A 84 4.14 -0.44 5.36
CA SER A 84 4.53 -1.81 5.13
C SER A 84 3.51 -2.52 4.24
N SER A 85 4.01 -3.23 3.24
CA SER A 85 3.21 -4.13 2.42
C SER A 85 2.64 -5.27 3.26
N MET A 86 1.53 -5.83 2.78
CA MET A 86 0.91 -7.00 3.39
C MET A 86 1.68 -8.27 2.99
N SER A 87 1.94 -9.16 3.95
CA SER A 87 2.52 -10.48 3.67
C SER A 87 1.52 -11.38 2.96
N ILE A 88 2.01 -12.49 2.39
CA ILE A 88 1.15 -13.51 1.77
C ILE A 88 0.21 -14.15 2.79
N GLN A 89 0.65 -14.32 4.03
CA GLN A 89 -0.16 -14.84 5.13
C GLN A 89 -1.32 -13.91 5.44
N ASP A 90 -1.03 -12.61 5.55
CA ASP A 90 -2.01 -11.59 5.89
C ASP A 90 -3.04 -11.42 4.77
N ALA A 91 -2.58 -11.47 3.52
CA ALA A 91 -3.44 -11.44 2.35
C ALA A 91 -4.35 -12.66 2.26
N GLU A 92 -3.86 -13.85 2.64
CA GLU A 92 -4.67 -15.06 2.67
C GLU A 92 -5.76 -15.00 3.76
N VAL A 93 -5.42 -14.50 4.96
CA VAL A 93 -6.40 -14.27 6.02
C VAL A 93 -7.47 -13.27 5.54
N LEU A 94 -7.07 -12.16 4.91
CA LEU A 94 -8.01 -11.18 4.36
C LEU A 94 -8.87 -11.79 3.24
N ARG A 95 -8.31 -12.63 2.38
CA ARG A 95 -9.02 -13.33 1.30
C ARG A 95 -10.08 -14.28 1.84
N LEU A 96 -9.77 -15.02 2.91
CA LEU A 96 -10.71 -15.91 3.60
C LEU A 96 -11.79 -15.12 4.33
N LEU A 97 -11.42 -14.06 5.05
CA LEU A 97 -12.38 -13.15 5.70
C LEU A 97 -13.37 -12.58 4.68
N ASN A 98 -12.88 -12.09 3.55
CA ASN A 98 -13.72 -11.51 2.49
C ASN A 98 -14.72 -12.49 1.88
N GLN A 99 -14.52 -13.81 2.02
CA GLN A 99 -15.50 -14.81 1.59
C GLN A 99 -16.64 -15.00 2.59
N GLN A 100 -16.41 -14.67 3.86
CA GLN A 100 -17.39 -14.76 4.93
C GLN A 100 -18.22 -13.49 5.09
N LEU A 101 -17.78 -12.37 4.49
CA LEU A 101 -18.49 -11.09 4.56
C LEU A 101 -19.66 -11.01 3.56
N PRO A 102 -20.74 -10.30 3.91
CA PRO A 102 -21.81 -9.99 2.97
C PRO A 102 -21.27 -9.25 1.73
N GLN A 103 -21.69 -9.68 0.54
CA GLN A 103 -21.25 -9.07 -0.72
C GLN A 103 -21.73 -7.62 -0.88
N ASP A 104 -22.79 -7.24 -0.18
CA ASP A 104 -23.42 -5.92 -0.18
C ASP A 104 -22.96 -5.04 0.98
N LEU A 105 -21.90 -5.44 1.71
CA LEU A 105 -21.35 -4.64 2.80
C LEU A 105 -20.96 -3.23 2.29
N PRO A 106 -21.52 -2.15 2.85
CA PRO A 106 -21.21 -0.80 2.40
C PRO A 106 -19.72 -0.48 2.52
N TRP A 107 -19.14 0.15 1.50
CA TRP A 107 -17.71 0.50 1.48
C TRP A 107 -17.24 1.28 2.71
N PRO A 108 -17.96 2.29 3.24
CA PRO A 108 -17.53 2.99 4.45
C PRO A 108 -17.43 2.07 5.67
N THR A 109 -18.30 1.06 5.76
CA THR A 109 -18.27 0.05 6.83
C THR A 109 -17.07 -0.87 6.67
N TYR A 110 -16.85 -1.39 5.45
CA TYR A 110 -15.69 -2.22 5.13
C TYR A 110 -14.38 -1.49 5.42
N GLU A 111 -14.25 -0.24 4.96
CA GLU A 111 -13.07 0.58 5.16
C GLU A 111 -12.77 0.80 6.64
N ARG A 112 -13.79 1.20 7.41
CA ARG A 112 -13.64 1.49 8.83
C ARG A 112 -13.29 0.26 9.66
N ILE A 113 -13.95 -0.87 9.39
CA ILE A 113 -13.85 -2.05 10.26
C ILE A 113 -12.68 -2.94 9.89
N ILE A 114 -12.42 -3.07 8.58
CA ILE A 114 -11.50 -4.04 8.02
C ILE A 114 -10.26 -3.32 7.52
N LYS A 115 -10.40 -2.49 6.49
CA LYS A 115 -9.24 -1.90 5.81
C LYS A 115 -8.32 -1.11 6.75
N ARG A 116 -8.89 -0.28 7.64
CA ARG A 116 -8.11 0.49 8.62
C ARG A 116 -7.35 -0.39 9.61
N ARG A 117 -7.92 -1.51 10.05
CA ARG A 117 -7.29 -2.40 11.03
C ARG A 117 -6.24 -3.31 10.41
N PHE A 118 -6.45 -3.76 9.18
CA PHE A 118 -5.46 -4.54 8.44
C PHE A 118 -4.23 -3.72 8.07
N ASN A 119 -4.41 -2.43 7.75
CA ASN A 119 -3.28 -1.52 7.50
C ASN A 119 -2.43 -1.25 8.74
N LEU A 120 -2.96 -1.42 9.95
CA LEU A 120 -2.20 -1.22 11.19
C LEU A 120 -1.29 -2.41 11.49
N ARG A 121 -1.75 -3.63 11.20
CA ARG A 121 -0.93 -4.83 11.38
C ARG A 121 0.33 -4.82 10.53
N SER A 122 0.26 -4.36 9.28
CA SER A 122 1.47 -4.29 8.46
C SER A 122 2.53 -3.38 9.09
N THR A 123 2.16 -2.42 9.93
CA THR A 123 3.11 -1.57 10.66
C THR A 123 3.74 -2.26 11.89
N MET A 124 3.20 -3.36 12.40
CA MET A 124 3.55 -3.91 13.73
C MET A 124 4.26 -5.28 13.75
N SER A 125 4.44 -5.95 12.61
CA SER A 125 5.03 -7.31 12.57
C SER A 125 6.24 -7.41 11.64
N ASP A 126 7.17 -8.33 11.94
CA ASP A 126 8.05 -8.93 10.92
C ASP A 126 7.15 -9.44 9.80
N LEU A 127 7.17 -8.72 8.68
CA LEU A 127 6.33 -8.96 7.54
C LEU A 127 6.72 -10.33 7.01
N GLY A 128 5.83 -11.31 7.17
CA GLY A 128 6.02 -12.63 6.59
C GLY A 128 6.26 -12.57 5.08
N ASP A 129 6.36 -13.73 4.43
CA ASP A 129 6.79 -13.85 3.04
C ASP A 129 6.08 -12.85 2.10
N PRO A 130 6.81 -12.15 1.21
CA PRO A 130 6.23 -11.18 0.29
C PRO A 130 5.31 -11.86 -0.74
N ILE A 131 4.38 -11.08 -1.29
CA ILE A 131 3.54 -11.54 -2.42
C ILE A 131 4.34 -11.32 -3.71
N LEU A 132 4.75 -12.41 -4.34
CA LEU A 132 5.57 -12.40 -5.55
C LEU A 132 4.76 -12.70 -6.81
N VAL A 133 5.26 -12.24 -7.94
CA VAL A 133 4.71 -12.57 -9.26
C VAL A 133 5.25 -13.96 -9.68
N PRO A 134 4.40 -14.92 -10.09
CA PRO A 134 4.86 -16.22 -10.57
C PRO A 134 5.83 -16.09 -11.75
N ASP A 135 6.86 -16.94 -11.80
CA ASP A 135 7.96 -16.81 -12.77
C ASP A 135 7.50 -16.87 -14.22
N ARG A 136 6.42 -17.61 -14.51
CA ARG A 136 5.82 -17.66 -15.85
C ARG A 136 5.37 -16.30 -16.40
N HIS A 137 5.08 -15.33 -15.53
CA HIS A 137 4.66 -13.98 -15.92
C HIS A 137 5.81 -12.99 -16.00
N ARG A 138 7.03 -13.39 -15.61
CA ARG A 138 8.24 -12.54 -15.65
C ARG A 138 8.44 -11.86 -17.01
N PRO A 139 8.38 -12.55 -18.17
CA PRO A 139 8.59 -11.88 -19.46
C PRO A 139 7.58 -10.76 -19.74
N ALA A 140 6.31 -10.97 -19.38
CA ALA A 140 5.25 -9.98 -19.59
C ALA A 140 5.42 -8.76 -18.69
N VAL A 141 5.77 -8.97 -17.41
CA VAL A 141 6.01 -7.87 -16.47
C VAL A 141 7.25 -7.08 -16.83
N MET A 142 8.35 -7.75 -17.20
CA MET A 142 9.58 -7.09 -17.68
C MET A 142 9.31 -6.25 -18.93
N ALA A 143 8.61 -6.81 -19.93
CA ALA A 143 8.26 -6.07 -21.14
C ALA A 143 7.41 -4.82 -20.85
N TYR A 144 6.46 -4.91 -19.92
CA TYR A 144 5.67 -3.75 -19.49
C TYR A 144 6.52 -2.69 -18.77
N ALA A 145 7.42 -3.10 -17.88
CA ALA A 145 8.33 -2.19 -17.19
C ALA A 145 9.28 -1.49 -18.16
N GLU A 146 9.92 -2.23 -19.07
CA GLU A 146 10.80 -1.69 -20.11
C GLU A 146 10.06 -0.70 -21.03
N GLN A 147 8.85 -1.05 -21.46
CA GLN A 147 8.00 -0.15 -22.24
C GLN A 147 7.68 1.14 -21.48
N THR A 148 7.39 1.02 -20.18
CA THR A 148 7.13 2.16 -19.31
C THR A 148 8.36 3.05 -19.17
N CYS A 149 9.54 2.50 -18.90
CA CYS A 149 10.78 3.25 -18.82
C CYS A 149 11.12 3.96 -20.14
N SER A 150 10.97 3.28 -21.28
CA SER A 150 11.20 3.87 -22.61
C SER A 150 10.25 5.04 -22.90
N ALA A 151 8.97 4.88 -22.55
CA ALA A 151 7.98 5.94 -22.71
C ALA A 151 8.29 7.14 -21.80
N LEU A 152 8.66 6.91 -20.53
CA LEU A 152 9.03 7.97 -19.60
C LEU A 152 10.27 8.74 -20.06
N ALA A 153 11.29 8.04 -20.56
CA ALA A 153 12.54 8.64 -21.03
C ALA A 153 12.36 9.62 -22.20
N THR A 154 11.30 9.44 -23.01
CA THR A 154 11.05 10.24 -24.22
C THR A 154 9.88 11.21 -24.08
N ALA A 155 9.12 11.15 -22.99
CA ALA A 155 7.89 11.95 -22.81
C ALA A 155 8.14 13.40 -22.37
N GLY A 156 9.37 13.78 -22.02
CA GLY A 156 9.72 15.14 -21.60
C GLY A 156 9.26 15.51 -20.19
N TYR A 157 8.95 14.52 -19.35
CA TYR A 157 8.73 14.70 -17.91
C TYR A 157 10.04 15.03 -17.20
N ASP A 158 9.94 15.70 -16.05
CA ASP A 158 11.08 15.86 -15.17
C ASP A 158 11.27 14.60 -14.32
N ILE A 159 12.25 13.77 -14.67
CA ILE A 159 12.52 12.52 -13.97
C ILE A 159 13.53 12.77 -12.85
N VAL A 160 13.14 12.46 -11.61
CA VAL A 160 14.00 12.59 -10.43
C VAL A 160 14.32 11.20 -9.88
N GLY A 161 15.53 10.72 -10.19
CA GLY A 161 16.00 9.39 -9.85
C GLY A 161 16.41 8.60 -11.09
N ASP A 162 16.52 7.27 -10.95
CA ASP A 162 16.85 6.37 -12.05
C ASP A 162 15.60 5.67 -12.57
N LEU A 163 15.43 5.56 -13.88
CA LEU A 163 14.35 4.77 -14.49
C LEU A 163 14.59 3.26 -14.36
N GLU A 164 15.84 2.82 -14.20
CA GLU A 164 16.16 1.42 -13.91
C GLU A 164 15.59 0.98 -12.55
N ASP A 165 15.30 1.93 -11.64
CA ASP A 165 14.60 1.63 -10.39
C ASP A 165 13.17 1.08 -10.61
N LEU A 166 12.58 1.30 -11.78
CA LEU A 166 11.24 0.79 -12.11
C LEU A 166 11.27 -0.64 -12.68
N LEU A 167 12.47 -1.18 -12.95
CA LEU A 167 12.61 -2.54 -13.46
C LEU A 167 12.45 -3.56 -12.31
N PRO A 168 11.60 -4.58 -12.47
CA PRO A 168 11.51 -5.67 -11.51
C PRO A 168 12.86 -6.38 -11.34
N THR A 169 13.20 -6.73 -10.10
CA THR A 169 14.39 -7.53 -9.79
C THR A 169 14.02 -8.99 -9.57
N ASP A 170 15.01 -9.88 -9.42
CA ASP A 170 14.76 -11.29 -9.12
C ASP A 170 13.92 -11.51 -7.86
N SER A 171 14.04 -10.62 -6.88
CA SER A 171 13.22 -10.64 -5.65
C SER A 171 11.73 -10.34 -5.88
N SER A 172 11.35 -9.89 -7.08
CA SER A 172 9.95 -9.61 -7.44
C SER A 172 9.18 -10.87 -7.89
N PHE A 173 9.90 -11.97 -8.13
CA PHE A 173 9.36 -13.16 -8.76
C PHE A 173 9.56 -14.41 -7.91
N GLY A 174 8.60 -15.32 -8.00
CA GLY A 174 8.66 -16.62 -7.37
C GLY A 174 7.33 -17.35 -7.44
N ASP A 175 7.38 -18.66 -7.63
CA ASP A 175 6.18 -19.47 -7.70
C ASP A 175 5.47 -19.57 -6.35
N PHE A 176 4.14 -19.47 -6.42
CA PHE A 176 3.28 -19.54 -5.25
C PHE A 176 3.32 -20.94 -4.64
N THR A 177 3.72 -21.01 -3.37
CA THR A 177 3.50 -22.19 -2.54
C THR A 177 2.27 -21.97 -1.67
N PRO A 178 1.22 -22.82 -1.77
CA PRO A 178 0.06 -22.73 -0.90
C PRO A 178 0.46 -22.74 0.58
N LEU A 179 -0.12 -21.81 1.34
CA LEU A 179 0.09 -21.77 2.79
C LEU A 179 -0.54 -22.99 3.46
N THR A 180 0.15 -23.53 4.46
CA THR A 180 -0.41 -24.57 5.32
C THR A 180 -1.50 -23.98 6.22
N PRO A 181 -2.50 -24.79 6.64
CA PRO A 181 -3.52 -24.33 7.59
C PRO A 181 -2.94 -23.73 8.88
N ASP A 182 -1.81 -24.26 9.35
CA ASP A 182 -1.12 -23.77 10.55
C ASP A 182 -0.60 -22.34 10.35
N LYS A 183 0.08 -22.06 9.23
CA LYS A 183 0.56 -20.70 8.90
C LYS A 183 -0.58 -19.68 8.80
N VAL A 184 -1.72 -20.09 8.23
CA VAL A 184 -2.92 -19.23 8.14
C VAL A 184 -3.52 -18.98 9.52
N THR A 185 -3.55 -20.02 10.37
CA THR A 185 -4.06 -19.93 11.75
C THR A 185 -3.20 -18.99 12.60
N GLU A 186 -1.87 -19.16 12.55
CA GLU A 186 -0.92 -18.28 13.24
C GLU A 186 -1.10 -16.81 12.84
N ALA A 187 -1.16 -16.53 11.53
CA ALA A 187 -1.38 -15.17 11.03
C ALA A 187 -2.75 -14.62 11.44
N THR A 188 -3.78 -15.46 11.49
CA THR A 188 -5.13 -15.06 11.96
C THR A 188 -5.11 -14.68 13.44
N VAL A 189 -4.45 -15.48 14.28
CA VAL A 189 -4.33 -15.20 15.72
C VAL A 189 -3.56 -13.91 15.95
N ALA A 190 -2.42 -13.72 15.25
CA ALA A 190 -1.65 -12.48 15.31
C ALA A 190 -2.49 -11.27 14.91
N MET A 191 -3.28 -11.40 13.83
CA MET A 191 -4.17 -10.35 13.37
C MET A 191 -5.28 -9.99 14.35
N LEU A 192 -5.92 -11.00 14.95
CA LEU A 192 -6.94 -10.78 15.97
C LEU A 192 -6.34 -10.12 17.21
N ALA A 193 -5.14 -10.49 17.62
CA ALA A 193 -4.43 -9.86 18.73
C ALA A 193 -4.21 -8.36 18.46
N THR A 194 -3.68 -7.98 17.28
CA THR A 194 -3.50 -6.56 16.90
C THR A 194 -4.84 -5.80 16.94
N VAL A 195 -5.87 -6.37 16.29
CA VAL A 195 -7.22 -5.76 16.23
C VAL A 195 -7.82 -5.54 17.62
N LEU A 196 -7.64 -6.50 18.55
CA LEU A 196 -8.20 -6.45 19.89
C LEU A 196 -7.45 -5.49 20.82
N VAL A 197 -6.12 -5.47 20.76
CA VAL A 197 -5.29 -4.55 21.57
C VAL A 197 -5.58 -3.10 21.17
N GLU A 198 -5.62 -2.77 19.88
CA GLU A 198 -5.92 -1.41 19.43
C GLU A 198 -7.39 -1.03 19.61
N GLY A 199 -8.30 -2.00 19.50
CA GLY A 199 -9.70 -1.81 19.85
C GLY A 199 -9.88 -1.34 21.30
N SER A 200 -8.97 -1.75 22.20
CA SER A 200 -8.96 -1.31 23.58
C SER A 200 -8.45 0.14 23.73
N GLU A 201 -7.36 0.52 23.06
CA GLU A 201 -6.80 1.88 23.10
C GLU A 201 -7.72 2.92 22.46
N SER A 202 -8.30 2.61 21.29
CA SER A 202 -9.32 3.43 20.63
C SER A 202 -10.59 3.60 21.47
N SER A 203 -10.88 2.68 22.39
CA SER A 203 -12.04 2.77 23.28
C SER A 203 -11.76 3.56 24.56
N LEU A 204 -10.48 3.73 24.91
CA LEU A 204 -10.04 4.48 26.09
C LEU A 204 -10.05 5.99 25.81
N GLU A 205 -9.58 6.44 24.65
CA GLU A 205 -9.54 7.85 24.25
C GLU A 205 -10.89 8.60 24.37
N PRO A 206 -12.02 8.10 23.82
CA PRO A 206 -13.33 8.75 24.00
C PRO A 206 -13.84 8.71 25.44
N ARG A 207 -13.46 7.69 26.22
CA ARG A 207 -13.91 7.49 27.60
C ARG A 207 -13.12 8.34 28.60
N GLU A 208 -11.83 8.54 28.36
CA GLU A 208 -10.95 9.40 29.15
C GLU A 208 -11.23 10.87 28.86
N ALA A 209 -11.40 11.24 27.58
CA ALA A 209 -11.85 12.58 27.19
C ALA A 209 -13.22 12.91 27.80
N ALA A 210 -14.18 11.98 27.75
CA ALA A 210 -15.46 12.14 28.43
C ALA A 210 -15.30 12.25 29.95
N ARG A 211 -14.54 11.37 30.61
CA ARG A 211 -14.28 11.45 32.07
C ARG A 211 -13.62 12.78 32.48
N ALA A 212 -12.67 13.29 31.69
CA ALA A 212 -11.99 14.55 31.94
C ALA A 212 -12.97 15.75 31.85
N LEU A 213 -13.82 15.76 30.82
CA LEU A 213 -14.91 16.74 30.64
C LEU A 213 -15.90 16.71 31.82
N TRP A 214 -16.37 15.52 32.21
CA TRP A 214 -17.29 15.39 33.36
C TRP A 214 -16.63 15.72 34.71
N GLY A 215 -15.33 15.48 34.86
CA GLY A 215 -14.53 15.88 36.03
C GLY A 215 -14.29 17.39 36.13
N GLN A 216 -14.21 18.11 35.01
CA GLN A 216 -14.16 19.58 35.00
C GLN A 216 -15.53 20.20 35.34
N VAL A 217 -16.63 19.64 34.83
CA VAL A 217 -17.99 20.11 35.12
C VAL A 217 -18.38 19.95 36.59
N ARG A 218 -17.95 18.87 37.27
CA ARG A 218 -18.17 18.70 38.72
C ARG A 218 -17.36 19.67 39.57
N ARG A 219 -16.12 19.99 39.19
CA ARG A 219 -15.27 20.96 39.91
C ARG A 219 -15.77 22.41 39.75
N GLY A 220 -16.38 22.76 38.61
CA GLY A 220 -16.99 24.08 38.40
C GLY A 220 -18.34 24.30 39.09
N ARG A 221 -19.04 23.23 39.52
CA ARG A 221 -20.33 23.33 40.24
C ARG A 221 -20.22 23.32 41.76
N GLY A 222 -19.04 23.07 42.33
CA GLY A 222 -18.79 23.09 43.78
C GLY A 222 -18.20 24.41 44.32
N ALA A 223 -18.01 25.42 43.47
CA ALA A 223 -17.40 26.71 43.80
C ALA A 223 -18.38 27.89 43.63
N ARG A 224 -19.67 27.68 43.98
CA ARG A 224 -20.66 28.74 44.13
C ARG A 224 -21.40 28.57 45.44
#